data_AF-A0A248JTB9-F1
#
_entry.id   AF-A0A248JTB9-F1
#
_cell.length_a   1.000
_cell.length_b   1.000
_cell.length_c   1.000
_cell.angle_alpha   90.00
_cell.angle_beta   90.00
_cell.angle_gamma   90.00
#
_symmetry.space_group_name_H-M   'P 1'
#
loop_
_entity.id
_entity.type
_entity.pdbx_description
1 polymer ?
#
loop_
_entity_poly.entity_id
_entity_poly.type
_entity_poly.pdbx_seq_one_letter_code
_entity_poly.pdbx_strand_id
1 'polypeptide(L)'
;MAAISLAQDVAVNAAVHEVRDGVLVEIDADRLRAAAAATTFRTLREERFRRLSFSDVAVLPDRWAAMSDAQRAAWTAYRQALRDLPANTTDPTAPAWPVPPS
;
A
#
# COMPACT_ATOMS: atom_id res chain seq x y z
N MET A 1 0.07 24.69 -20.81
CA MET A 1 -1.04 23.90 -20.22
C MET A 1 -0.45 23.10 -19.06
N ALA A 2 -0.75 23.51 -17.83
CA ALA A 2 -0.19 22.91 -16.62
C ALA A 2 -0.88 21.56 -16.34
N ALA A 3 -0.08 20.50 -16.28
CA ALA A 3 -0.54 19.21 -15.80
C ALA A 3 -0.80 19.31 -14.30
N ILE A 4 -2.03 19.00 -13.90
CA ILE A 4 -2.47 18.96 -12.50
C ILE A 4 -1.73 17.79 -11.84
N SER A 5 -0.67 18.12 -11.10
CA SER A 5 0.05 17.20 -10.21
C SER A 5 -0.83 16.95 -8.99
N LEU A 6 -1.60 15.86 -9.01
CA LEU A 6 -2.46 15.43 -7.90
C LEU A 6 -1.72 14.42 -7.01
N ALA A 7 -0.50 14.77 -6.60
CA ALA A 7 0.26 14.04 -5.62
C ALA A 7 0.41 14.92 -4.37
N GLN A 8 0.14 14.32 -3.21
CA GLN A 8 0.36 14.85 -1.86
C GLN A 8 -0.77 15.71 -1.29
N ASP A 9 -1.87 15.07 -0.89
CA ASP A 9 -2.67 15.60 0.22
C ASP A 9 -3.33 14.47 1.05
N VAL A 10 -2.54 13.44 1.37
CA VAL A 10 -2.83 12.65 2.57
C VAL A 10 -2.17 13.39 3.72
N ALA A 11 -2.89 14.36 4.28
CA ALA A 11 -2.47 15.05 5.49
C ALA A 11 -2.37 14.02 6.63
N VAL A 12 -1.17 13.48 6.82
CA VAL A 12 -0.84 12.73 8.02
C VAL A 12 -0.81 13.75 9.14
N ASN A 13 -1.89 13.84 9.91
CA ASN A 13 -1.93 14.66 11.11
C ASN A 13 -1.01 14.03 12.17
N ALA A 14 0.29 14.20 12.00
CA ALA A 14 1.27 13.89 13.01
C ALA A 14 1.21 15.03 14.03
N ALA A 15 0.53 14.79 15.15
CA ALA A 15 0.67 15.66 16.31
C ALA A 15 2.16 15.70 16.65
N VAL A 16 2.80 16.86 16.52
CA VAL A 16 4.22 17.08 16.85
C VAL A 16 4.44 17.28 18.35
N HIS A 17 3.35 17.36 19.11
CA HIS A 17 3.36 17.59 20.54
C HIS A 17 2.43 16.60 21.23
N GLU A 18 2.79 16.22 22.45
CA GLU A 18 1.97 15.41 23.34
C GLU A 18 1.83 16.09 24.70
N VAL A 19 0.79 15.74 25.45
CA VAL A 19 0.61 16.25 26.82
C VAL A 19 1.24 15.24 27.78
N ARG A 20 2.30 15.63 28.49
CA ARG A 20 2.88 14.89 29.61
C ARG A 20 2.68 15.69 30.88
N ASP A 21 2.04 15.08 31.88
CA ASP A 21 1.77 15.71 33.18
C ASP A 21 1.10 17.10 33.08
N GLY A 22 0.20 17.26 32.11
CA GLY A 22 -0.53 18.51 31.87
C GLY A 22 0.26 19.58 31.10
N VAL A 23 1.50 19.30 30.69
CA VAL A 23 2.34 20.20 29.90
C VAL A 23 2.44 19.71 28.45
N LEU A 24 2.30 20.63 27.50
CA LEU A 24 2.56 20.35 26.09
C LEU A 24 4.06 20.21 25.85
N VAL A 25 4.52 19.04 25.43
CA VAL A 25 5.92 18.73 25.15
C VAL A 25 6.08 18.24 23.71
N GLU A 26 7.21 18.56 23.08
CA GLU A 26 7.53 18.06 21.73
C GLU A 26 7.70 16.54 21.75
N ILE A 27 7.17 15.87 20.73
CA ILE A 27 7.37 14.43 20.56
C ILE A 27 8.80 14.18 20.09
N ASP A 28 9.52 13.39 20.88
CA ASP A 28 10.82 12.82 20.49
C ASP A 28 10.89 12.37 19.01
N ALA A 29 11.97 12.77 18.33
CA ALA A 29 12.14 12.59 16.89
C ALA A 29 12.12 11.12 16.44
N ASP A 30 12.59 10.18 17.27
CA ASP A 30 12.57 8.75 16.93
C ASP A 30 11.16 8.20 16.96
N ARG A 31 10.33 8.64 17.93
CA ARG A 31 8.91 8.30 17.95
C ARG A 31 8.16 8.88 16.77
N LEU A 32 8.46 10.13 16.39
CA LEU A 32 7.86 10.74 15.21
C LEU A 32 8.19 9.96 13.93
N ARG A 33 9.45 9.55 13.76
CA ARG A 33 9.88 8.68 12.65
C ARG A 33 9.19 7.32 12.67
N ALA A 34 9.09 6.68 13.83
CA ALA A 34 8.41 5.39 13.98
C ALA A 34 6.91 5.48 13.65
N ALA A 35 6.24 6.56 14.10
CA ALA A 35 4.83 6.81 13.80
C ALA A 35 4.59 7.09 12.32
N ALA A 36 5.50 7.86 11.68
CA ALA A 36 5.48 8.09 10.24
C ALA A 36 5.65 6.77 9.47
N ALA A 37 6.65 5.96 9.81
CA ALA A 37 6.87 4.66 9.19
C ALA A 37 5.66 3.72 9.35
N ALA A 38 5.09 3.63 10.55
CA ALA A 38 3.91 2.83 10.81
C ALA A 38 2.70 3.27 9.96
N THR A 39 2.53 4.58 9.79
CA THR A 39 1.49 5.15 8.92
C THR A 39 1.72 4.78 7.46
N THR A 40 2.94 4.92 6.96
CA THR A 40 3.25 4.56 5.56
C THR A 40 3.04 3.07 5.29
N PHE A 41 3.49 2.19 6.19
CA PHE A 41 3.25 0.75 6.06
C PHE A 41 1.77 0.37 6.19
N ARG A 42 0.96 1.13 6.93
CA ARG A 42 -0.50 0.96 6.94
C ARG A 42 -1.08 1.26 5.56
N THR A 43 -0.76 2.41 4.98
CA THR A 43 -1.24 2.81 3.65
C THR A 43 -0.82 1.83 2.56
N LEU A 44 0.42 1.31 2.59
CA LEU A 44 0.87 0.26 1.68
C LEU A 44 -0.01 -1.00 1.78
N ARG A 45 -0.31 -1.46 3.00
CA ARG A 45 -1.15 -2.65 3.21
C ARG A 45 -2.59 -2.43 2.73
N GLU A 46 -3.12 -1.22 2.88
CA GLU A 46 -4.44 -0.82 2.36
C GLU A 46 -4.47 -0.83 0.83
N GLU A 47 -3.45 -0.27 0.17
CA GLU A 47 -3.29 -0.31 -1.29
C GLU A 47 -3.20 -1.75 -1.81
N ARG A 48 -2.38 -2.58 -1.17
CA ARG A 48 -2.26 -4.02 -1.47
C ARG A 48 -3.61 -4.72 -1.36
N PHE A 49 -4.35 -4.47 -0.28
CA PHE A 49 -5.68 -5.05 -0.09
C PHE A 49 -6.63 -4.62 -1.22
N ARG A 50 -6.64 -3.33 -1.57
CA ARG A 50 -7.46 -2.79 -2.66
C ARG A 50 -7.15 -3.46 -4.00
N ARG A 51 -5.87 -3.63 -4.34
CA ARG A 51 -5.45 -4.29 -5.59
C ARG A 51 -5.81 -5.77 -5.63
N LEU A 52 -5.64 -6.48 -4.52
CA LEU A 52 -6.09 -7.87 -4.40
C LEU A 52 -7.60 -7.96 -4.63
N SER A 53 -8.38 -7.12 -3.96
CA SER A 53 -9.84 -7.08 -4.09
C SER A 53 -10.29 -6.80 -5.53
N PHE A 54 -9.68 -5.82 -6.21
CA PHE A 54 -9.98 -5.55 -7.62
C PHE A 54 -9.67 -6.73 -8.54
N SER A 55 -8.65 -7.53 -8.23
CA SER A 55 -8.30 -8.71 -9.02
C SER A 55 -9.11 -9.97 -8.69
N ASP A 56 -9.98 -9.95 -7.67
CA ASP A 56 -10.77 -11.13 -7.30
C ASP A 56 -11.72 -11.56 -8.42
N VAL A 57 -12.26 -10.61 -9.19
CA VAL A 57 -13.12 -10.92 -10.34
C VAL A 57 -12.41 -11.78 -11.39
N ALA A 58 -11.11 -11.59 -11.59
CA ALA A 58 -10.34 -12.34 -12.59
C ALA A 58 -10.11 -13.81 -12.19
N VAL A 59 -10.23 -14.13 -10.89
CA VAL A 59 -10.00 -15.48 -10.35
C VAL A 59 -11.27 -16.17 -9.88
N LEU A 60 -12.44 -15.66 -10.26
CA LEU A 60 -13.71 -16.36 -10.04
C LEU A 60 -13.71 -17.71 -10.78
N PRO A 61 -14.33 -18.77 -10.23
CA PRO A 61 -14.22 -20.12 -10.78
C PRO A 61 -14.64 -20.25 -12.26
N ASP A 62 -15.70 -19.53 -12.66
CA ASP A 62 -16.22 -19.50 -14.02
C ASP A 62 -15.22 -18.85 -15.00
N ARG A 63 -14.66 -17.70 -14.64
CA ARG A 63 -13.62 -17.02 -15.44
C ARG A 63 -12.33 -17.81 -15.47
N TRP A 64 -11.93 -18.38 -14.34
CA TRP A 64 -10.70 -19.16 -14.19
C TRP A 64 -10.71 -20.41 -15.07
N ALA A 65 -11.87 -21.08 -15.17
CA ALA A 65 -12.07 -22.23 -16.04
C ALA A 65 -11.98 -21.85 -17.53
N ALA A 66 -12.40 -20.65 -17.90
CA ALA A 66 -12.36 -20.14 -19.27
C ALA A 66 -10.98 -19.63 -19.72
N MET A 67 -10.04 -19.42 -18.78
CA MET A 67 -8.69 -18.91 -19.09
C MET A 67 -7.79 -19.97 -19.71
N SER A 68 -6.79 -19.53 -20.47
CA SER A 68 -5.62 -20.35 -20.82
C SER A 68 -4.70 -20.56 -19.61
N ASP A 69 -3.79 -21.54 -19.69
CA ASP A 69 -2.75 -21.74 -18.67
C ASP A 69 -1.87 -20.51 -18.48
N ALA A 70 -1.52 -19.82 -19.58
CA ALA A 70 -0.71 -18.61 -19.53
C ALA A 70 -1.41 -17.47 -18.77
N GLN A 71 -2.71 -17.28 -18.98
CA GLN A 71 -3.50 -16.28 -18.25
C GLN A 71 -3.61 -16.63 -16.76
N ARG A 72 -3.88 -17.90 -16.43
CA ARG A 72 -3.88 -18.37 -15.04
C ARG A 72 -2.54 -18.13 -14.36
N ALA A 73 -1.45 -18.45 -15.03
CA ALA A 73 -0.09 -18.23 -14.51
C ALA A 73 0.18 -16.74 -14.27
N ALA A 74 -0.22 -15.86 -15.20
CA ALA A 74 -0.07 -14.41 -15.06
C ALA A 74 -0.85 -13.85 -13.86
N TRP A 75 -2.11 -14.25 -13.68
CA TRP A 75 -2.93 -13.82 -12.53
C TRP A 75 -2.41 -14.37 -11.19
N THR A 76 -1.94 -15.62 -11.17
CA THR A 76 -1.29 -16.20 -9.99
C THR A 76 -0.03 -15.41 -9.62
N ALA A 77 0.85 -15.14 -10.58
CA ALA A 77 2.09 -14.39 -10.36
C ALA A 77 1.81 -12.96 -9.88
N TYR A 78 0.88 -12.25 -10.52
CA TYR A 78 0.45 -10.91 -10.11
C TYR A 78 -0.07 -10.89 -8.67
N ARG A 79 -0.99 -11.79 -8.32
CA ARG A 79 -1.56 -11.85 -6.97
C ARG A 79 -0.54 -12.31 -5.92
N GLN A 80 0.42 -13.16 -6.29
CA GLN A 80 1.51 -13.53 -5.38
C GLN A 80 2.42 -12.34 -5.10
N ALA A 81 2.86 -11.62 -6.13
CA ALA A 81 3.69 -10.42 -5.97
C ALA A 81 3.01 -9.35 -5.09
N LEU A 82 1.68 -9.23 -5.17
CA LEU A 82 0.94 -8.38 -4.23
C LEU A 82 1.00 -8.90 -2.79
N ARG A 83 0.88 -10.21 -2.55
CA ARG A 83 0.92 -10.79 -1.20
C ARG A 83 2.30 -10.75 -0.56
N ASP A 84 3.36 -10.71 -1.38
CA ASP A 84 4.73 -10.57 -0.91
C ASP A 84 5.01 -9.18 -0.30
N LEU A 85 4.15 -8.19 -0.60
CA LEU A 85 4.19 -6.87 0.04
C LEU A 85 3.55 -6.92 1.43
N PRO A 86 4.08 -6.22 2.45
CA PRO A 86 5.24 -5.32 2.41
C PRO A 86 6.60 -6.01 2.64
N ALA A 87 6.67 -7.33 2.77
CA ALA A 87 7.89 -8.02 3.21
C ALA A 87 9.09 -7.82 2.25
N ASN A 88 8.83 -7.56 0.98
CA ASN A 88 9.84 -7.25 -0.04
C ASN A 88 10.02 -5.73 -0.31
N THR A 89 9.52 -4.85 0.55
CA THR A 89 9.63 -3.39 0.39
C THR A 89 10.53 -2.78 1.46
N THR A 90 11.65 -2.17 1.03
CA THR A 90 12.52 -1.38 1.92
C THR A 90 11.95 0.02 2.17
N ASP A 91 11.47 0.70 1.12
CA ASP A 91 10.84 2.03 1.22
C ASP A 91 9.32 1.94 0.97
N PRO A 92 8.50 2.04 2.02
CA PRO A 92 7.04 1.92 1.89
C PRO A 92 6.38 3.13 1.20
N THR A 93 7.11 4.22 0.94
CA THR A 93 6.59 5.37 0.18
C THR A 93 6.67 5.16 -1.33
N ALA A 94 7.55 4.26 -1.78
CA ALA A 94 7.76 3.93 -3.18
C ALA A 94 7.78 2.40 -3.45
N PRO A 95 6.72 1.66 -3.07
CA PRO A 95 6.66 0.22 -3.32
C PRO A 95 6.59 -0.10 -4.82
N ALA A 96 7.36 -1.11 -5.25
CA ALA A 96 7.29 -1.64 -6.59
C ALA A 96 6.01 -2.47 -6.76
N TRP A 97 5.03 -1.96 -7.50
CA TRP A 97 3.77 -2.66 -7.75
C TRP A 97 3.83 -3.51 -9.02
N PRO A 98 3.33 -4.76 -8.99
CA PRO A 98 3.17 -5.55 -10.20
C PRO A 98 2.11 -4.93 -11.11
N VAL A 99 2.27 -5.12 -12.43
CA VAL A 99 1.30 -4.66 -13.43
C VAL A 99 0.21 -5.73 -13.58
N PRO A 100 -1.08 -5.37 -13.52
CA PRO A 100 -2.17 -6.33 -13.70
C PRO A 100 -2.14 -6.95 -15.10
N PRO A 101 -2.41 -8.27 -15.24
CA PRO A 101 -2.61 -8.90 -16.53
C PRO A 101 -3.86 -8.36 -17.25
N SER A 102 -3.90 -8.52 -18.57
CA SER A 102 -5.06 -8.25 -19.43
C SER A 102 -6.08 -9.39 -19.40
#